data_AF-A0A1Z4R2Z5-F1
#
_entry.id   AF-A0A1Z4R2Z5-F1
#
_cell.length_a   1.000
_cell.length_b   1.000
_cell.length_c   1.000
_cell.angle_alpha   90.00
_cell.angle_beta   90.00
_cell.angle_gamma   90.00
#
_symmetry.space_group_name_H-M   'P 1'
#
loop_
_entity.id
_entity.type
_entity.pdbx_description
1 polymer ?
#
loop_
_entity_poly.entity_id
_entity_poly.type
_entity_poly.pdbx_seq_one_letter_code
_entity_poly.pdbx_strand_id
1 'polypeptide(L)'
;MTFQLLSELDELNAALEKDGVTGSELLRKLDDIYVALTKFASDYPTTWQYLCQSALSTGEMTLGDALSAIEWGVNAIDGEGE
;
A
#
# COMPACT_ATOMS: atom_id res chain seq x y z
N MET A 1 -16.62 6.51 17.81
CA MET A 1 -15.62 5.81 16.99
C MET A 1 -14.55 6.77 16.43
N THR A 2 -14.55 8.04 16.81
CA THR A 2 -13.60 9.08 16.33
C THR A 2 -12.29 9.13 17.11
N PHE A 3 -12.26 8.64 18.36
CA PHE A 3 -11.08 8.69 19.22
C PHE A 3 -9.99 7.67 18.86
N GLN A 4 -10.35 6.59 18.15
CA GLN A 4 -9.43 5.50 17.83
C GLN A 4 -8.62 5.80 16.57
N LEU A 5 -9.27 6.41 15.56
CA LEU A 5 -8.61 6.91 14.35
C LEU A 5 -7.57 8.02 14.65
N LEU A 6 -7.83 8.86 15.65
CA LEU A 6 -6.89 9.92 16.05
C LEU A 6 -5.61 9.37 16.68
N SER A 7 -5.69 8.30 17.49
CA SER A 7 -4.48 7.70 18.08
C SER A 7 -3.65 6.93 17.06
N GLU A 8 -4.30 6.28 16.08
CA GLU A 8 -3.62 5.59 14.98
C GLU A 8 -2.86 6.56 14.06
N LEU A 9 -3.42 7.77 13.85
CA LEU A 9 -2.76 8.82 13.06
C LEU A 9 -1.51 9.38 13.77
N ASP A 10 -1.58 9.56 15.09
CA ASP A 10 -0.45 10.05 15.90
C ASP A 10 0.69 9.03 15.96
N GLU A 11 0.38 7.74 16.09
CA GLU A 11 1.38 6.67 16.04
C GLU A 11 2.07 6.56 14.67
N LEU A 12 1.29 6.71 13.58
CA LEU A 12 1.82 6.74 12.22
C LEU A 12 2.75 7.94 12.00
N ASN A 13 2.34 9.14 12.42
CA ASN A 13 3.16 10.34 12.31
C ASN A 13 4.45 10.23 13.12
N ALA A 14 4.41 9.68 14.34
CA ALA A 14 5.59 9.45 15.15
C ALA A 14 6.55 8.42 14.52
N ALA A 15 6.03 7.38 13.87
CA ALA A 15 6.84 6.40 13.14
C ALA A 15 7.51 7.05 11.91
N LEU A 16 6.76 7.84 11.15
CA LEU A 16 7.25 8.60 10.00
C LEU A 16 8.36 9.59 10.38
N GLU A 17 8.17 10.36 11.45
CA GLU A 17 9.19 11.27 11.97
C GLU A 17 10.46 10.52 12.39
N LYS A 18 10.32 9.35 13.03
CA LYS A 18 11.45 8.51 13.42
C LYS A 18 12.23 7.97 12.22
N ASP A 19 11.53 7.63 11.15
CA ASP A 19 12.12 7.17 9.88
C ASP A 19 12.67 8.34 9.05
N GLY A 20 12.43 9.59 9.48
CA GLY A 20 12.87 10.80 8.79
C GLY A 20 12.16 11.04 7.47
N VAL A 21 10.93 10.53 7.33
CA VAL A 21 10.11 10.59 6.12
C VAL A 21 8.82 11.33 6.44
N THR A 22 8.40 12.27 5.59
CA THR A 22 7.08 12.90 5.77
C THR A 22 5.96 12.01 5.22
N GLY A 23 4.73 12.21 5.70
CA GLY A 23 3.57 11.51 5.11
C GLY A 23 3.44 11.71 3.60
N SER A 24 3.76 12.91 3.09
CA SER A 24 3.79 13.21 1.65
C SER A 24 4.90 12.48 0.87
N GLU A 25 6.07 12.29 1.47
CA GLU A 25 7.15 11.50 0.87
C GLU A 25 6.82 10.00 0.86
N LEU A 26 6.16 9.50 1.92
CA LEU A 26 5.67 8.13 1.96
C LEU A 26 4.63 7.90 0.86
N LEU A 27 3.63 8.79 0.75
CA LEU A 27 2.61 8.73 -0.29
C LEU A 27 3.19 8.70 -1.69
N ARG A 28 4.15 9.58 -1.97
CA ARG A 28 4.85 9.59 -3.26
C ARG A 28 5.59 8.28 -3.53
N LYS A 29 6.26 7.70 -2.54
CA LYS A 29 6.93 6.40 -2.69
C LYS A 29 5.93 5.27 -2.96
N LEU A 30 4.78 5.29 -2.30
CA LEU A 30 3.71 4.32 -2.53
C LEU A 30 3.13 4.45 -3.95
N ASP A 31 2.92 5.66 -4.44
CA ASP A 31 2.50 5.93 -5.81
C ASP A 31 3.53 5.42 -6.84
N ASP A 32 4.82 5.73 -6.64
CA ASP A 32 5.91 5.22 -7.49
C ASP A 32 5.93 3.68 -7.55
N ILE A 33 5.71 3.01 -6.40
CA ILE A 33 5.61 1.55 -6.33
C ILE A 33 4.37 1.05 -7.08
N TYR A 34 3.22 1.69 -6.90
CA TYR A 34 1.97 1.34 -7.57
C TYR A 34 2.11 1.42 -9.10
N VAL A 35 2.70 2.51 -9.61
CA VAL A 35 2.98 2.69 -11.04
C VAL A 35 3.93 1.60 -11.56
N ALA A 36 5.00 1.29 -10.82
CA ALA A 36 5.94 0.25 -11.21
C ALA A 36 5.31 -1.15 -11.25
N LEU A 37 4.47 -1.49 -10.26
CA LEU A 37 3.74 -2.75 -10.22
C LEU A 37 2.72 -2.85 -11.35
N THR A 38 1.99 -1.77 -11.64
CA THR A 38 1.01 -1.71 -12.74
C THR A 38 1.71 -1.92 -14.09
N LYS A 39 2.86 -1.28 -14.28
CA LYS A 39 3.70 -1.49 -15.47
C LYS A 39 4.18 -2.95 -15.57
N PHE A 40 4.66 -3.52 -14.47
CA PHE A 40 5.12 -4.91 -14.44
C PHE A 40 3.98 -5.90 -14.77
N ALA A 41 2.77 -5.66 -14.24
CA ALA A 41 1.59 -6.46 -14.57
C ALA A 41 1.24 -6.41 -16.06
N SER A 42 1.38 -5.25 -16.70
CA SER A 42 1.17 -5.07 -18.14
C SER A 42 2.27 -5.74 -18.97
N ASP A 43 3.54 -5.58 -18.58
CA ASP A 43 4.69 -6.08 -19.35
C ASP A 43 4.87 -7.62 -19.20
N TYR A 44 4.46 -8.20 -18.06
CA TYR A 44 4.65 -9.63 -17.73
C TYR A 44 3.40 -10.30 -17.12
N PRO A 45 2.28 -10.40 -17.85
CA PRO A 45 0.98 -10.81 -17.29
C PRO A 45 0.97 -12.22 -16.69
N THR A 46 1.69 -13.19 -17.29
CA THR A 46 1.73 -14.56 -16.78
C THR A 46 2.54 -14.69 -15.49
N THR A 47 3.70 -14.02 -15.41
CA THR A 47 4.52 -13.99 -14.20
C THR A 47 3.80 -13.26 -13.08
N TRP A 48 3.13 -12.15 -13.40
CA TRP A 48 2.27 -11.43 -12.48
C TRP A 48 1.20 -12.33 -11.87
N GLN A 49 0.44 -13.04 -12.71
CA GLN A 49 -0.60 -13.97 -12.25
C GLN A 49 -0.04 -15.06 -11.33
N TYR A 50 1.13 -15.60 -11.64
CA TYR A 50 1.80 -16.60 -10.79
C TYR A 50 2.16 -16.01 -9.42
N LEU A 51 2.75 -14.81 -9.37
CA LEU A 51 3.13 -14.16 -8.11
C LEU A 51 1.94 -13.73 -7.25
N CYS A 52 0.81 -13.40 -7.88
CA CYS A 52 -0.44 -13.14 -7.17
C CYS A 52 -1.07 -14.42 -6.60
N GLN A 53 -0.66 -15.61 -7.05
CA GLN A 53 -1.23 -16.89 -6.62
C GLN A 53 -0.25 -17.74 -5.80
N SER A 54 1.05 -17.45 -5.85
CA SER A 54 2.12 -18.31 -5.32
C SER A 54 2.05 -18.55 -3.82
N ALA A 55 1.44 -17.63 -3.07
CA ALA A 55 1.32 -17.69 -1.61
C ALA A 55 -0.10 -18.04 -1.12
N LEU A 56 -1.07 -18.23 -2.02
CA LEU A 56 -2.46 -18.52 -1.63
C LEU A 56 -2.60 -19.79 -0.77
N SER A 57 -1.78 -20.81 -1.03
CA SER A 57 -1.81 -22.07 -0.28
C SER A 57 -1.03 -22.04 1.02
N THR A 58 -0.15 -21.04 1.23
CA THR A 58 0.65 -20.90 2.45
C THR A 58 0.01 -19.95 3.45
N GLY A 59 -0.99 -19.16 3.01
CA GLY A 59 -1.58 -18.08 3.81
C GLY A 59 -0.65 -16.88 3.97
N GLU A 60 0.48 -16.86 3.25
CA GLU A 60 1.37 -15.71 3.19
C GLU A 60 0.79 -14.65 2.26
N MET A 61 1.17 -13.40 2.50
CA MET A 61 0.75 -12.27 1.68
C MET A 61 1.23 -12.46 0.24
N THR A 62 0.30 -12.47 -0.71
CA THR A 62 0.62 -12.51 -2.14
C THR A 62 1.02 -11.12 -2.64
N LEU A 63 1.63 -11.05 -3.83
CA LEU A 63 1.87 -9.76 -4.48
C LEU A 63 0.56 -9.03 -4.82
N GLY A 64 -0.54 -9.76 -5.02
CA GLY A 64 -1.87 -9.18 -5.23
C GLY A 64 -2.43 -8.53 -3.97
N ASP A 65 -2.22 -9.16 -2.81
CA ASP A 65 -2.62 -8.59 -1.51
C ASP A 65 -1.83 -7.31 -1.21
N ALA A 66 -0.52 -7.32 -1.48
CA ALA A 66 0.33 -6.13 -1.32
C ALA A 66 -0.11 -4.97 -2.23
N LEU A 67 -0.44 -5.26 -3.51
CA LEU A 67 -0.95 -4.22 -4.42
C LEU A 67 -2.28 -3.64 -3.93
N SER A 68 -3.21 -4.48 -3.47
CA SER A 68 -4.51 -4.05 -2.96
C SER A 68 -4.36 -3.15 -1.72
N ALA A 69 -3.41 -3.47 -0.84
CA ALA A 69 -3.10 -2.64 0.33
C ALA A 69 -2.51 -1.27 -0.06
N ILE A 70 -1.65 -1.23 -1.08
CA ILE A 70 -1.09 0.03 -1.60
C ILE A 70 -2.19 0.87 -2.25
N GLU A 71 -3.03 0.26 -3.09
CA GLU A 71 -4.16 0.95 -3.74
C GLU A 71 -5.12 1.55 -2.71
N TRP A 72 -5.47 0.79 -1.67
CA TRP A 72 -6.27 1.32 -0.57
C TRP A 72 -5.56 2.46 0.16
N GLY A 73 -4.27 2.32 0.47
CA GLY A 73 -3.51 3.36 1.17
C GLY A 73 -3.40 4.66 0.38
N VAL A 74 -3.20 4.59 -0.93
CA VAL A 74 -3.15 5.78 -1.81
C VAL A 74 -4.55 6.41 -1.94
N ASN A 75 -5.59 5.61 -2.16
CA ASN A 75 -6.96 6.12 -2.36
C ASN A 75 -7.64 6.59 -1.06
N ALA A 76 -7.34 5.98 0.09
CA ALA A 76 -7.92 6.38 1.38
C ALA A 76 -7.46 7.78 1.82
N ILE A 77 -6.35 8.27 1.28
CA ILE A 77 -5.82 9.60 1.57
C ILE A 77 -6.37 10.65 0.59
N ASP A 78 -6.77 10.22 -0.62
CA ASP A 78 -7.45 11.08 -1.61
C ASP A 78 -8.97 11.22 -1.31
N GLY A 79 -9.52 10.36 -0.45
CA GLY A 79 -10.94 10.32 -0.09
C GLY A 79 -11.25 10.63 1.37
N GLU A 80 -11.35 11.92 1.72
CA GLU A 80 -12.46 12.33 2.60
C GLU A 80 -13.75 12.13 1.80
N GLY A 81 -14.43 10.98 1.94
CA GLY A 81 -15.74 10.81 1.30
C GLY A 81 -16.26 9.39 1.21
N GLU A 82 -16.63 8.80 2.34
CA GLU A 82 -18.01 8.31 2.59
C GLU A 82 -18.30 8.24 4.09
#